data_AF-F6EVB9-F1
#
_entry.id   AF-F6EVB9-F1
#
_cell.length_a   1.000
_cell.length_b   1.000
_cell.length_c   1.000
_cell.angle_alpha   90.00
_cell.angle_beta   90.00
_cell.angle_gamma   90.00
#
_symmetry.space_group_name_H-M   'P 1'
#
loop_
_entity.id
_entity.type
_entity.pdbx_description
1 polymer ?
#
loop_
_entity_poly.entity_id
_entity_poly.type
_entity_poly.pdbx_seq_one_letter_code
_entity_poly.pdbx_strand_id
1 'polypeptide(L)' 'MNAIPEFYSDKDVARILSMSPAWVRGQRHKRRHGEPCTFDLEPRYIGTCARYVREEVEAFVTALRG' A
#
# COMPACT_ATOMS: atom_id res chain seq x y z
N MET A 1 -0.07 -25.18 5.76
CA MET A 1 -0.79 -24.45 4.70
C MET A 1 0.10 -23.31 4.27
N ASN A 2 0.64 -23.34 3.04
CA ASN A 2 1.39 -22.20 2.50
C ASN A 2 0.36 -21.14 2.11
N ALA A 3 0.00 -20.27 3.06
CA ALA A 3 -0.82 -19.11 2.75
C ALA A 3 0.01 -18.23 1.81
N ILE A 4 -0.35 -18.20 0.53
CA ILE A 4 0.15 -17.17 -0.38
C ILE A 4 -0.28 -15.84 0.26
N PRO A 5 0.64 -14.89 0.51
CA PRO A 5 0.24 -13.61 1.05
C PRO A 5 -0.76 -12.98 0.08
N GLU A 6 -1.96 -12.71 0.58
CA GLU A 6 -2.95 -12.01 -0.23
C GLU A 6 -2.46 -10.59 -0.49
N PHE A 7 -2.60 -10.12 -1.72
CA PHE A 7 -2.08 -8.83 -2.13
C PHE A 7 -3.21 -7.84 -2.36
N TYR A 8 -3.05 -6.61 -1.89
CA TYR A 8 -3.90 -5.48 -2.21
C TYR A 8 -3.37 -4.70 -3.43
N SER A 9 -4.28 -4.29 -4.30
CA SER A 9 -3.96 -3.34 -5.38
C SER A 9 -4.02 -1.89 -4.87
N ASP A 10 -3.56 -0.93 -5.69
CA ASP A 10 -3.75 0.51 -5.44
C ASP A 10 -5.23 0.84 -5.12
N LYS A 11 -6.19 0.16 -5.76
CA LYS A 11 -7.63 0.39 -5.54
C LYS A 11 -8.10 -0.12 -4.18
N ASP A 12 -7.57 -1.26 -3.74
CA ASP A 12 -7.94 -1.86 -2.47
C ASP A 12 -7.37 -1.06 -1.30
N VAL A 13 -6.08 -0.69 -1.38
CA VAL A 13 -5.45 0.21 -0.40
C VAL A 13 -6.18 1.54 -0.31
N ALA A 14 -6.53 2.13 -1.46
CA ALA A 14 -7.29 3.37 -1.50
C ALA A 14 -8.66 3.24 -0.80
N ARG A 15 -9.38 2.14 -1.05
CA ARG A 15 -10.67 1.88 -0.39
C ARG A 15 -10.52 1.72 1.12
N ILE A 16 -9.50 0.99 1.58
CA ILE A 16 -9.25 0.73 3.01
C ILE A 16 -8.94 2.04 3.76
N LEU A 17 -8.16 2.92 3.13
CA LEU A 17 -7.76 4.21 3.72
C LEU A 17 -8.77 5.34 3.48
N SER A 18 -9.91 5.06 2.84
CA SER A 18 -10.88 6.09 2.40
C SER A 18 -10.24 7.20 1.56
N MET A 19 -9.29 6.84 0.70
CA MET A 19 -8.54 7.71 -0.20
C MET A 19 -8.82 7.39 -1.67
N SER A 20 -8.25 8.19 -2.58
CA SER A 20 -8.28 7.88 -4.01
C SER A 20 -7.09 7.00 -4.44
N PRO A 21 -7.22 6.18 -5.50
CA PRO A 21 -6.07 5.46 -6.05
C PRO A 21 -4.94 6.39 -6.53
N ALA A 22 -5.26 7.62 -6.93
CA ALA A 22 -4.26 8.62 -7.30
C ALA A 22 -3.41 9.05 -6.09
N TRP A 23 -4.02 9.16 -4.91
CA TRP A 23 -3.29 9.44 -3.67
C TRP A 23 -2.27 8.34 -3.38
N VAL A 24 -2.64 7.05 -3.48
CA VAL A 24 -1.72 5.91 -3.26
C VAL A 24 -0.53 5.96 -4.23
N ARG A 25 -0.78 6.27 -5.52
CA ARG A 25 0.30 6.46 -6.50
C ARG A 25 1.20 7.64 -6.15
N GLY A 26 0.63 8.73 -5.66
CA GLY A 26 1.36 9.90 -5.19
C GLY A 26 2.27 9.57 -4.01
N GLN A 27 1.79 8.80 -3.03
CA GLN A 27 2.61 8.35 -1.89
C GLN A 27 3.78 7.48 -2.36
N ARG A 28 3.52 6.55 -3.29
CA ARG A 28 4.56 5.73 -3.90
C ARG A 28 5.60 6.55 -4.66
N HIS A 29 5.18 7.60 -5.37
CA HIS A 29 6.09 8.53 -6.04
C HIS A 29 6.96 9.25 -5.02
N LYS A 30 6.36 9.89 -4.01
CA LYS A 30 7.07 10.57 -2.91
C LYS A 30 8.12 9.67 -2.25
N ARG A 31 7.73 8.43 -1.90
CA ARG A 31 8.63 7.43 -1.32
C ARG A 31 9.86 7.16 -2.19
N ARG A 32 9.67 7.00 -3.51
CA ARG A 32 10.79 6.79 -4.46
C ARG A 32 11.75 7.97 -4.55
N HIS A 33 11.25 9.18 -4.26
CA HIS A 33 12.04 10.41 -4.27
C HIS A 33 12.57 10.80 -2.88
N GLY A 34 12.33 9.98 -1.84
CA GLY A 34 12.72 10.30 -0.47
C GLY A 34 11.95 11.49 0.11
N GLU A 35 10.81 11.85 -0.47
CA GLU A 35 9.97 12.91 0.01
C GLU A 35 9.08 12.44 1.17
N PRO A 36 8.67 13.35 2.08
CA PRO A 36 7.73 13.02 3.14
C PRO A 36 6.45 12.36 2.58
N CYS A 37 6.20 11.12 2.99
CA CYS A 37 5.02 10.34 2.64
C CYS A 37 4.38 9.76 3.90
N THR A 38 3.05 9.62 3.86
CA THR A 38 2.27 9.03 4.96
C THR A 38 2.13 7.52 4.80
N PHE A 39 2.08 7.05 3.55
CA PHE A 39 2.00 5.63 3.23
C PHE A 39 3.29 5.19 2.53
N ASP A 40 4.18 4.58 3.31
CA ASP A 40 5.57 4.29 2.95
C ASP A 40 5.83 2.81 2.65
N LEU A 41 4.79 1.97 2.60
CA LEU A 41 4.92 0.56 2.28
C LEU A 41 5.52 0.34 0.88
N GLU A 42 6.51 -0.56 0.79
CA GLU A 42 7.13 -0.96 -0.47
C GLU A 42 6.20 -1.92 -1.24
N PRO A 43 5.72 -1.56 -2.43
CA PRO A 43 4.95 -2.48 -3.25
C PRO A 43 5.83 -3.61 -3.81
N ARG A 44 5.27 -4.81 -3.86
CA ARG A 44 5.74 -5.91 -4.69
C ARG A 44 5.18 -5.77 -6.10
N TYR A 45 6.04 -5.92 -7.10
CA TYR A 45 5.64 -5.79 -8.49
C TYR A 45 5.34 -7.15 -9.10
N ILE A 46 4.11 -7.33 -9.59
CA ILE A 46 3.75 -8.45 -10.46
C ILE A 46 3.64 -7.89 -11.88
N GLY A 47 4.73 -8.03 -12.65
CA GLY A 47 4.92 -7.27 -13.88
C GLY A 47 5.00 -5.76 -13.58
N THR A 48 4.18 -4.96 -14.24
CA THR A 48 4.09 -3.50 -14.01
C THR A 48 3.11 -3.13 -12.89
N CYS A 49 2.36 -4.10 -12.37
CA CYS A 49 1.34 -3.87 -11.37
C CYS A 49 1.92 -3.82 -9.95
N ALA A 50 1.77 -2.69 -9.27
CA ALA A 50 2.06 -2.58 -7.84
C ALA A 50 1.05 -3.38 -7.01
N ARG A 51 1.56 -4.16 -6.06
CA ARG A 51 0.81 -4.98 -5.11
C ARG A 51 1.38 -4.80 -3.71
N TYR A 52 0.53 -4.66 -2.72
CA TYR A 52 0.91 -4.47 -1.33
C TYR A 52 0.57 -5.73 -0.55
N VAL A 53 1.47 -6.20 0.32
CA VAL A 53 1.19 -7.37 1.15
C VAL A 53 0.04 -7.01 2.09
N ARG A 54 -1.01 -7.84 2.13
CA ARG A 54 -2.19 -7.61 2.97
C ARG A 54 -1.81 -7.28 4.40
N GLU A 55 -0.96 -8.12 4.99
CA GLU A 55 -0.58 -8.03 6.41
C GLU A 55 0.11 -6.70 6.72
N GLU A 56 0.98 -6.21 5.83
CA GLU A 56 1.66 -4.91 5.99
C GLU A 56 0.66 -3.74 5.94
N VAL A 57 -0.32 -3.80 5.03
CA VAL A 57 -1.37 -2.77 4.92
C VAL A 57 -2.27 -2.78 6.14
N GLU A 58 -2.67 -3.95 6.63
CA GLU A 58 -3.52 -4.08 7.81
C GLU A 58 -2.80 -3.64 9.09
N ALA A 59 -1.52 -3.97 9.24
CA ALA A 59 -0.68 -3.46 10.33
C ALA A 59 -0.59 -1.93 10.29
N PHE A 60 -0.36 -1.34 9.11
CA PHE A 60 -0.35 0.10 8.92
C PHE A 60 -1.68 0.76 9.32
N VAL A 61 -2.81 0.21 8.86
CA VAL A 61 -4.15 0.74 9.19
C VAL A 61 -4.44 0.63 10.68
N THR A 62 -4.00 -0.46 11.31
CA THR A 62 -4.15 -0.67 12.75
C THR A 62 -3.36 0.38 13.52
N ALA A 63 -2.10 0.64 13.12
CA ALA A 63 -1.27 1.67 13.73
C ALA A 63 -1.86 3.09 13.59
N LEU A 64 -2.61 3.37 12.52
CA LEU A 64 -3.32 4.65 12.36
C LEU A 64 -4.53 4.82 13.29
N ARG A 65 -5.11 3.72 13.79
CA ARG A 65 -6.32 3.75 14.61
C ARG A 65 -6.04 3.91 16.10
N GLY A 66 -4.81 3.64 16.54
CA GLY A 66 -4.42 3.63 17.95
C GLY A 66 -4.57 2.24 18.55
#